data_AF-A0A9X1ZV64-F1
#
_entry.id   AF-A0A9X1ZV64-F1
#
_cell.length_a   1.000
_cell.length_b   1.000
_cell.length_c   1.000
_cell.angle_alpha   90.00
_cell.angle_beta   90.00
_cell.angle_gamma   90.00
#
_symmetry.space_group_name_H-M   'P 1'
#
loop_
_entity.id
_entity.type
_entity.pdbx_description
1 polymer ?
#
loop_
_entity_poly.entity_id
_entity_poly.type
_entity_poly.pdbx_seq_one_letter_code
_entity_poly.pdbx_strand_id
1 'polypeptide(L)'
;MKKSVFTLALAFVLTSGIASASESHSSLSKSTEFPIENLADINLNSFCKAIITGNYDMVAELIEMGEDINKKSLGKTPAMYAARYNKAKILSLLIEKGADLSVKSDQEKQTAEELAVNSNAKEAIEILKKSGKK
;
A
#
# COMPACT_ATOMS: atom_id res chain seq x y z
N MET A 1 0.08 -0.41 -60.05
CA MET A 1 0.96 -1.41 -60.69
C MET A 1 2.10 -1.74 -59.72
N LYS A 2 2.45 -3.03 -59.67
CA LYS A 2 3.40 -3.74 -58.79
C LYS A 2 4.72 -2.98 -58.58
N LYS A 3 5.38 -3.10 -57.41
CA LYS A 3 6.47 -4.08 -57.18
C LYS A 3 6.62 -4.42 -55.69
N SER A 4 6.28 -5.66 -55.34
CA SER A 4 6.91 -6.39 -54.22
C SER A 4 8.35 -6.74 -54.61
N VAL A 5 9.28 -6.64 -53.65
CA VAL A 5 10.52 -7.43 -53.66
C VAL A 5 10.70 -8.00 -52.25
N PHE A 6 10.69 -9.32 -52.22
CA PHE A 6 11.00 -10.20 -51.10
C PHE A 6 12.49 -10.16 -50.79
N THR A 7 12.87 -9.96 -49.53
CA THR A 7 14.15 -10.47 -49.03
C THR A 7 13.94 -11.16 -47.69
N LEU A 8 13.90 -12.48 -47.82
CA LEU A 8 13.92 -13.52 -46.82
C LEU A 8 15.34 -13.58 -46.21
N ALA A 9 15.49 -13.34 -44.92
CA ALA A 9 16.72 -13.64 -44.20
C ALA A 9 16.38 -14.39 -42.92
N LEU A 10 16.26 -15.71 -43.09
CA LEU A 10 16.24 -16.72 -42.04
C LEU A 10 17.66 -16.83 -41.48
N ALA A 11 17.90 -16.35 -40.26
CA ALA A 11 19.12 -16.64 -39.51
C ALA A 11 18.74 -17.41 -38.24
N PHE A 12 18.84 -18.74 -38.36
CA PHE A 12 18.80 -19.70 -37.27
C PHE A 12 20.19 -19.68 -36.61
N VAL A 13 20.32 -19.13 -35.41
CA VAL A 13 21.49 -19.40 -34.55
C VAL A 13 20.98 -19.86 -33.20
N LEU A 14 21.09 -21.17 -33.01
CA LEU A 14 20.91 -21.87 -31.75
C LEU A 14 22.13 -21.59 -30.87
N THR A 15 21.93 -20.94 -29.73
CA THR A 15 22.82 -21.10 -28.58
C THR A 15 21.97 -21.38 -27.35
N SER A 16 22.08 -22.61 -26.88
CA SER A 16 21.50 -23.14 -25.65
C SER A 16 21.94 -22.32 -24.43
N GLY A 17 20.97 -21.90 -23.62
CA GLY A 17 21.19 -21.27 -22.32
C GLY A 17 19.92 -21.41 -21.48
N ILE A 18 20.08 -21.98 -20.28
CA ILE A 18 19.04 -22.50 -19.40
C ILE A 18 18.44 -21.36 -18.55
N ALA A 19 17.11 -21.40 -18.35
CA ALA A 19 16.29 -20.84 -17.27
C ALA A 19 16.53 -19.39 -16.77
N SER A 20 15.52 -18.53 -16.92
CA SER A 20 14.70 -18.07 -15.78
C SER A 20 13.47 -17.30 -16.28
N ALA A 21 12.45 -17.28 -15.43
CA ALA A 21 11.10 -16.81 -15.68
C ALA A 21 10.99 -15.30 -15.94
N SER A 22 9.92 -14.94 -16.64
CA SER A 22 9.38 -13.60 -16.80
C SER A 22 9.32 -12.85 -15.46
N GLU A 23 10.27 -11.95 -15.23
CA GLU A 23 10.15 -10.93 -14.19
C GLU A 23 9.42 -9.72 -14.79
N SER A 24 8.19 -9.58 -14.34
CA SER A 24 7.32 -8.42 -14.55
C SER A 24 8.09 -7.13 -14.23
N HIS A 25 8.19 -6.23 -15.21
CA HIS A 25 8.70 -4.89 -15.00
C HIS A 25 7.74 -4.07 -14.12
N SER A 26 7.89 -4.13 -12.79
CA SER A 26 7.34 -3.13 -11.88
C SER A 26 8.36 -1.99 -11.74
N SER A 27 8.18 -0.97 -12.56
CA SER A 27 8.99 0.24 -12.57
C SER A 27 8.86 1.03 -11.26
N LEU A 28 10.00 1.21 -10.59
CA LEU A 28 10.47 2.45 -9.96
C LEU A 28 9.52 3.17 -8.99
N SER A 29 9.79 3.05 -7.69
CA SER A 29 9.68 4.21 -6.81
C SER A 29 11.01 4.42 -6.11
N LYS A 30 11.48 5.67 -6.20
CA LYS A 30 12.82 6.15 -5.96
C LYS A 30 13.11 6.18 -4.47
N SER A 31 14.22 5.55 -4.09
CA SER A 31 14.79 5.56 -2.75
C SER A 31 15.06 7.00 -2.29
N THR A 32 14.40 7.43 -1.22
CA THR A 32 14.94 8.48 -0.35
C THR A 32 15.42 7.79 0.92
N GLU A 33 16.71 7.48 0.95
CA GLU A 33 17.41 7.02 2.15
C GLU A 33 17.44 8.14 3.18
N PHE A 34 16.61 8.00 4.21
CA PHE A 34 16.92 8.58 5.51
C PHE A 34 17.77 7.57 6.28
N PRO A 35 18.85 7.98 6.97
CA PRO A 35 19.70 7.04 7.70
C PRO A 35 18.91 6.46 8.86
N ILE A 36 18.47 5.20 8.75
CA ILE A 36 17.83 4.48 9.85
C ILE A 36 18.88 3.57 10.47
N GLU A 37 19.42 4.01 11.61
CA GLU A 37 20.10 3.10 12.52
C GLU A 37 19.09 2.06 13.03
N ASN A 38 19.24 0.86 12.50
CA ASN A 38 18.93 -0.43 13.11
C ASN A 38 17.53 -0.62 13.75
N LEU A 39 16.57 -1.06 12.92
CA LEU A 39 15.42 -1.89 13.30
C LEU A 39 15.23 -2.94 12.21
N ALA A 40 15.99 -4.04 12.30
CA ALA A 40 15.85 -5.18 11.41
C ALA A 40 14.40 -5.74 11.41
N ASP A 41 13.90 -6.01 10.21
CA ASP A 41 12.86 -7.01 9.89
C ASP A 41 11.38 -6.76 10.27
N ILE A 42 10.90 -5.51 10.18
CA ILE A 42 9.49 -5.30 9.83
C ILE A 42 9.40 -4.51 8.53
N ASN A 43 8.97 -5.17 7.45
CA ASN A 43 8.61 -4.55 6.18
C ASN A 43 7.30 -3.76 6.32
N LEU A 44 7.27 -2.83 7.27
CA LEU A 44 6.21 -1.87 7.50
C LEU A 44 6.48 -0.67 6.59
N ASN A 45 5.55 -0.40 5.67
CA ASN A 45 5.67 0.75 4.78
C ASN A 45 5.83 2.06 5.59
N SER A 46 6.67 2.98 5.11
CA SER A 46 6.92 4.30 5.71
C SER A 46 5.62 5.05 6.01
N PHE A 47 4.64 4.97 5.11
CA PHE A 47 3.30 5.53 5.30
C PHE A 47 2.59 4.96 6.53
N CYS A 48 2.59 3.64 6.70
CA CYS A 48 1.99 2.99 7.86
C CYS A 48 2.75 3.32 9.15
N LYS A 49 4.07 3.47 9.10
CA LYS A 49 4.87 3.91 10.25
C LYS A 49 4.46 5.32 10.69
N ALA A 50 4.30 6.27 9.76
CA ALA A 50 3.84 7.63 10.04
C ALA A 50 2.44 7.65 10.69
N ILE A 51 1.54 6.77 10.23
CA ILE A 51 0.21 6.60 10.83
C ILE A 51 0.33 6.11 12.28
N ILE A 52 1.11 5.05 12.54
CA ILE A 52 1.27 4.48 13.88
C ILE A 52 1.90 5.48 14.85
N THR A 53 2.89 6.25 14.41
CA THR A 53 3.49 7.31 15.25
C THR A 53 2.52 8.48 15.45
N GLY A 54 1.55 8.67 14.56
CA GLY A 54 0.57 9.75 14.64
C GLY A 54 1.06 11.05 14.00
N ASN A 55 2.05 10.96 13.10
CA ASN A 55 2.57 12.13 12.38
C ASN A 55 1.59 12.54 11.26
N TYR A 56 0.66 13.42 11.60
CA TYR A 56 -0.39 13.87 10.69
C TYR A 56 0.18 14.56 9.45
N ASP A 57 1.13 15.47 9.63
CA ASP A 57 1.69 16.28 8.53
C ASP A 57 2.40 15.38 7.50
N MET A 58 3.20 14.42 7.98
CA MET A 58 3.85 13.43 7.11
C MET A 58 2.83 12.55 6.38
N VAL A 59 1.73 12.15 7.04
CA VAL A 59 0.67 11.37 6.39
C VAL A 59 -0.02 12.19 5.31
N ALA A 60 -0.31 13.47 5.57
CA ALA A 60 -0.90 14.36 4.59
C ALA A 60 0.01 14.55 3.36
N GLU A 61 1.30 14.82 3.59
CA GLU A 61 2.29 14.98 2.52
C GLU A 61 2.43 13.70 1.68
N LEU A 62 2.48 12.52 2.31
CA LEU A 62 2.56 11.24 1.59
C LEU A 62 1.31 10.99 0.72
N ILE A 63 0.12 11.36 1.20
CA ILE A 63 -1.11 11.28 0.40
C ILE A 63 -1.04 12.23 -0.80
N GLU A 64 -0.54 13.45 -0.61
CA GLU A 64 -0.37 14.44 -1.68
C GLU A 64 0.66 14.00 -2.73
N MET A 65 1.68 13.26 -2.33
CA MET A 65 2.65 12.62 -3.24
C MET A 65 2.09 11.42 -4.00
N GLY A 66 0.82 11.04 -3.77
CA GLY A 66 0.13 9.98 -4.50
C GLY A 66 0.31 8.60 -3.88
N GLU A 67 0.63 8.50 -2.58
CA GLU A 67 0.64 7.22 -1.88
C GLU A 67 -0.75 6.57 -1.94
N ASP A 68 -0.79 5.26 -2.22
CA ASP A 68 -2.04 4.51 -2.27
C ASP A 68 -2.61 4.30 -0.86
N ILE A 69 -3.72 4.99 -0.59
CA ILE A 69 -4.45 5.02 0.69
C ILE A 69 -4.96 3.63 1.11
N ASN A 70 -5.13 2.70 0.17
CA ASN A 70 -5.65 1.36 0.43
C ASN A 70 -4.58 0.26 0.37
N LYS A 71 -3.33 0.62 0.04
CA LYS A 71 -2.22 -0.33 -0.07
C LYS A 71 -1.96 -1.02 1.26
N LYS A 72 -2.15 -2.34 1.28
CA LYS A 72 -1.88 -3.14 2.48
C LYS A 72 -0.39 -3.15 2.82
N SER A 73 -0.09 -2.95 4.09
CA SER A 73 1.21 -3.22 4.70
C SER A 73 1.03 -4.33 5.73
N LEU A 74 1.84 -5.38 5.69
CA LEU A 74 1.73 -6.55 6.57
C LEU A 74 0.27 -7.08 6.68
N GLY A 75 -0.45 -7.05 5.56
CA GLY A 75 -1.84 -7.50 5.44
C GLY A 75 -2.91 -6.61 6.08
N LYS A 76 -2.58 -5.36 6.44
CA LYS A 76 -3.52 -4.37 6.98
C LYS A 76 -3.51 -3.09 6.14
N THR A 77 -4.67 -2.46 5.95
CA THR A 77 -4.74 -1.17 5.25
C THR A 77 -4.32 -0.02 6.17
N PRO A 78 -3.92 1.14 5.62
CA PRO A 78 -3.63 2.35 6.39
C PRO A 78 -4.74 2.72 7.38
N ALA A 79 -6.01 2.62 6.97
CA ALA A 79 -7.17 2.85 7.84
C ALA A 79 -7.23 1.86 9.02
N MET A 80 -6.87 0.58 8.82
CA MET A 80 -6.79 -0.40 9.92
C MET A 80 -5.71 -0.04 10.94
N TYR A 81 -4.56 0.47 10.49
CA TYR A 81 -3.53 0.95 11.42
C TYR A 81 -4.02 2.16 12.21
N ALA A 82 -4.60 3.16 11.54
CA ALA A 82 -5.13 4.33 12.22
C ALA A 82 -6.23 3.96 13.23
N ALA A 83 -7.10 3.01 12.86
CA ALA A 83 -8.17 2.51 13.71
C ALA A 83 -7.63 1.74 14.94
N ARG A 84 -6.72 0.78 14.73
CA ARG A 84 -6.12 -0.03 15.80
C ARG A 84 -5.39 0.83 16.85
N TYR A 85 -4.66 1.85 16.41
CA TYR A 85 -3.85 2.71 17.27
C TYR A 85 -4.57 4.00 17.71
N ASN A 86 -5.89 4.07 17.53
CA ASN A 86 -6.75 5.20 17.90
C ASN A 86 -6.27 6.57 17.36
N LYS A 87 -5.78 6.60 16.12
CA LYS A 87 -5.28 7.82 15.45
C LYS A 87 -6.44 8.55 14.77
N ALA A 88 -7.39 9.03 15.56
CA ALA A 88 -8.67 9.59 15.10
C ALA A 88 -8.54 10.66 13.99
N LYS A 89 -7.63 11.62 14.14
CA LYS A 89 -7.41 12.69 13.14
C LYS A 89 -6.91 12.14 11.80
N ILE A 90 -5.95 11.21 11.86
CA ILE A 90 -5.41 10.55 10.67
C ILE A 90 -6.45 9.65 10.04
N LEU A 91 -7.22 8.91 10.84
CA LEU A 91 -8.30 8.07 10.35
C LEU A 91 -9.36 8.89 9.61
N SER A 92 -9.71 10.06 10.14
CA SER A 92 -10.65 10.98 9.50
C SER A 92 -10.11 11.47 8.14
N LEU A 93 -8.83 11.85 8.09
CA LEU A 93 -8.16 12.22 6.84
C LEU A 93 -8.20 11.09 5.81
N LEU A 94 -7.85 9.87 6.22
CA LEU A 94 -7.86 8.71 5.31
C LEU A 94 -9.28 8.46 4.76
N ILE A 95 -10.31 8.56 5.60
CA ILE A 95 -11.72 8.41 5.18
C ILE A 95 -12.12 9.52 4.20
N GLU A 96 -11.77 10.77 4.49
CA GLU A 96 -12.04 11.90 3.59
C GLU A 96 -11.40 11.70 2.21
N LYS A 97 -10.22 11.09 2.18
CA LYS A 97 -9.48 10.80 0.96
C LYS A 97 -9.89 9.47 0.29
N GLY A 98 -10.96 8.82 0.76
CA GLY A 98 -11.54 7.63 0.11
C GLY A 98 -10.96 6.29 0.54
N ALA A 99 -10.48 6.16 1.78
CA ALA A 99 -10.10 4.87 2.33
C ALA A 99 -11.27 3.87 2.33
N ASP A 100 -11.03 2.66 1.83
CA ASP A 100 -11.97 1.56 1.83
C ASP A 100 -12.00 0.87 3.21
N LEU A 101 -13.09 1.10 3.94
CA LEU A 101 -13.31 0.55 5.27
C LEU A 101 -13.88 -0.88 5.25
N SER A 102 -14.29 -1.39 4.09
CA SER A 102 -14.88 -2.72 3.92
C SER A 102 -13.82 -3.83 3.85
N VAL A 103 -12.57 -3.46 3.58
CA VAL A 103 -11.44 -4.40 3.48
C VAL A 103 -11.24 -5.12 4.81
N LYS A 104 -10.90 -6.42 4.71
CA LYS A 104 -10.50 -7.25 5.85
C LYS A 104 -8.99 -7.47 5.88
N SER A 105 -8.43 -7.51 7.09
CA SER A 105 -7.03 -7.83 7.32
C SER A 105 -6.74 -9.26 6.90
N ASP A 106 -5.51 -9.53 6.46
CA ASP A 106 -5.18 -10.85 5.90
C ASP A 106 -5.13 -11.94 6.98
N GLN A 107 -4.63 -11.59 8.17
CA GLN A 107 -4.44 -12.53 9.28
C GLN A 107 -5.70 -12.69 10.13
N GLU A 108 -6.19 -11.61 10.75
CA GLU A 108 -7.35 -11.69 11.66
C GLU A 108 -8.70 -11.75 10.92
N LYS A 109 -8.73 -11.49 9.60
CA LYS A 109 -9.96 -11.35 8.79
C LYS A 109 -10.90 -10.26 9.33
N GLN A 110 -10.32 -9.20 9.90
CA GLN A 110 -11.04 -8.13 10.56
C GLN A 110 -11.06 -6.84 9.76
N THR A 111 -12.17 -6.10 9.82
CA THR A 111 -12.31 -4.74 9.31
C THR A 111 -11.60 -3.73 10.21
N ALA A 112 -11.50 -2.47 9.75
CA ALA A 112 -10.96 -1.39 10.57
C ALA A 112 -11.78 -1.16 11.86
N GLU A 113 -13.11 -1.29 11.81
CA GLU A 113 -13.97 -1.13 13.00
C GLU A 113 -13.72 -2.24 14.01
N GLU A 114 -13.69 -3.50 13.57
CA GLU A 114 -13.43 -4.65 14.44
C GLU A 114 -12.07 -4.54 15.14
N LEU A 115 -11.03 -4.10 14.42
CA LEU A 115 -9.71 -3.85 15.00
C LEU A 115 -9.71 -2.70 16.02
N ALA A 116 -10.47 -1.64 15.77
CA ALA A 116 -10.63 -0.53 16.72
C ALA A 116 -11.31 -1.00 18.01
N VAL A 117 -12.37 -1.81 17.89
CA VAL A 117 -13.09 -2.40 19.03
C VAL A 117 -12.17 -3.28 19.86
N ASN A 118 -11.44 -4.20 19.23
CA ASN A 118 -10.52 -5.10 19.95
C ASN A 118 -9.38 -4.37 20.65
N SER A 119 -8.99 -3.21 20.12
CA SER A 119 -7.91 -2.38 20.66
C SER A 119 -8.41 -1.30 21.64
N ASN A 120 -9.72 -1.26 21.92
CA ASN A 120 -10.36 -0.23 22.75
C ASN A 120 -10.12 1.21 22.24
N ALA A 121 -10.02 1.39 20.92
CA ALA A 121 -9.78 2.68 20.27
C ALA A 121 -11.05 3.52 20.16
N LYS A 122 -11.45 4.15 21.27
CA LYS A 122 -12.75 4.82 21.44
C LYS A 122 -13.08 5.85 20.35
N GLU A 123 -12.18 6.78 20.07
CA GLU A 123 -12.42 7.85 19.10
C GLU A 123 -12.49 7.29 17.67
N ALA A 124 -11.64 6.31 17.34
CA ALA A 124 -11.70 5.63 16.06
C ALA A 124 -13.02 4.87 15.86
N ILE A 125 -13.53 4.19 16.90
CA ILE A 125 -14.83 3.49 16.85
C ILE A 125 -15.96 4.48 16.52
N GLU A 126 -15.98 5.66 17.16
CA GLU A 126 -17.01 6.67 16.90
C GLU A 126 -16.97 7.17 15.45
N ILE A 127 -15.78 7.46 14.93
CA ILE A 127 -15.57 7.89 13.54
C ILE A 127 -16.04 6.81 12.55
N LEU A 128 -15.65 5.55 12.78
CA LEU A 128 -15.97 4.44 11.87
C LEU A 128 -17.47 4.13 11.87
N LYS A 129 -18.11 4.10 13.04
CA LYS A 129 -19.57 3.90 13.15
C LYS A 129 -20.38 4.99 12.46
N LYS A 130 -19.87 6.22 12.42
CA LYS A 130 -20.48 7.32 11.68
C LYS A 130 -20.28 7.17 10.18
N SER A 131 -19.15 6.63 9.76
CA SER A 131 -18.74 6.52 8.35
C SER A 131 -19.34 5.30 7.64
N GLY A 132 -19.54 4.18 8.34
CA GLY A 132 -20.12 2.94 7.77
C GLY A 132 -21.65 2.93 7.61
N LYS A 133 -22.35 3.98 8.04
CA LYS A 133 -23.81 4.12 7.94
C LYS A 133 -24.29 4.87 6.69
N LYS A 134 -23.43 5.01 5.68
CA LYS A 134 -23.69 5.83 4.49
C LYS A 134 -24.15 4.99 3.32
#